data_AF-A0A482UK87-F1
#
_entry.id   AF-A0A482UK87-F1
#
_cell.length_a   1.000
_cell.length_b   1.000
_cell.length_c   1.000
_cell.angle_alpha   90.00
_cell.angle_beta   90.00
_cell.angle_gamma   90.00
#
_symmetry.space_group_name_H-M   'P 1'
#
loop_
_entity.id
_entity.type
_entity.pdbx_description
1 polymer ?
#
loop_
_entity_poly.entity_id
_entity_poly.type
_entity_poly.pdbx_seq_one_letter_code
_entity_poly.pdbx_strand_id
1 'polypeptide(L)'
;MRLSRILCFQTLIICAHCGDLTRECADWVKDIGCHRKPELLWLACPQACTASARDLHPDCEDWAQKGECMSNPVLMHLECPQACGLQV
;
A
#
# COMPACT_ATOMS: atom_id res chain seq x y z
N MET A 1 6.95 -7.54 -23.20
CA MET A 1 5.52 -7.26 -23.47
C MET A 1 4.78 -7.39 -22.14
N ARG A 2 4.67 -6.29 -21.38
CA ARG A 2 3.85 -6.27 -20.15
C ARG A 2 2.43 -5.97 -20.59
N LEU A 3 1.56 -6.98 -20.57
CA LEU A 3 0.14 -6.90 -20.86
C LEU A 3 -0.54 -6.05 -19.77
N SER A 4 -0.53 -4.73 -19.97
CA SER A 4 -1.29 -3.79 -19.16
C SER A 4 -2.26 -3.08 -20.08
N ARG A 5 -3.56 -3.17 -19.75
CA ARG A 5 -4.76 -2.58 -20.40
C ARG A 5 -5.52 -3.61 -21.26
N ILE A 6 -6.86 -3.54 -21.18
CA ILE A 6 -7.90 -4.49 -21.65
C ILE A 6 -8.17 -5.53 -20.53
N LEU A 7 -9.04 -5.27 -19.55
CA LEU A 7 -10.50 -5.10 -19.68
C LEU A 7 -11.05 -4.23 -18.53
N CYS A 8 -11.31 -2.95 -18.80
CA CYS A 8 -12.25 -2.16 -18.02
C CYS A 8 -13.25 -1.56 -19.03
N PHE A 9 -14.05 -2.42 -19.65
CA PHE A 9 -15.26 -2.00 -20.37
C PHE A 9 -16.15 -3.24 -20.57
N GLN A 10 -17.37 -3.17 -20.02
CA GLN A 10 -18.63 -3.73 -20.59
C GLN A 10 -19.51 -4.68 -19.75
N THR A 11 -19.24 -5.01 -18.48
CA THR A 11 -20.27 -5.75 -17.70
C THR A 11 -20.33 -5.29 -16.24
N LEU A 12 -21.25 -4.36 -15.96
CA LEU A 12 -22.00 -4.03 -14.73
C LEU A 12 -21.67 -4.72 -13.37
N ILE A 13 -20.42 -5.01 -13.01
CA ILE A 13 -20.07 -5.64 -11.73
C ILE A 13 -18.72 -5.10 -11.25
N ILE A 14 -18.81 -4.08 -10.38
CA ILE A 14 -17.83 -3.68 -9.34
C ILE A 14 -16.41 -3.37 -9.86
N CYS A 15 -15.99 -2.10 -9.78
CA CYS A 15 -14.57 -1.74 -9.82
C CYS A 15 -13.85 -2.30 -8.59
N ALA A 16 -13.49 -3.58 -8.61
CA ALA A 16 -12.68 -4.26 -7.60
C ALA A 16 -11.18 -3.99 -7.79
N HIS A 17 -10.82 -2.83 -8.35
CA HIS A 17 -9.43 -2.40 -8.42
C HIS A 17 -9.36 -1.01 -7.82
N CYS A 18 -8.86 -0.96 -6.58
CA CYS A 18 -8.27 0.25 -6.04
C CYS A 18 -7.05 0.50 -6.92
N GLY A 19 -7.14 1.46 -7.84
CA GLY A 19 -6.11 1.78 -8.83
C GLY A 19 -5.38 3.06 -8.47
N ASP A 20 -4.14 3.21 -8.94
CA ASP A 20 -3.45 4.49 -8.84
C ASP A 20 -4.20 5.58 -9.64
N LEU A 21 -4.41 6.75 -9.02
CA LEU A 21 -5.07 7.91 -9.62
C LEU A 21 -4.17 8.65 -10.61
N THR A 22 -2.86 8.39 -10.59
CA THR A 22 -1.89 9.01 -11.48
C THR A 22 -0.81 8.02 -11.91
N ARG A 23 -0.09 8.32 -13.00
CA ARG A 23 0.95 7.42 -13.55
C ARG A 23 2.34 7.67 -12.96
N GLU A 24 2.50 8.79 -12.27
CA GLU A 24 3.74 9.26 -11.65
C GLU A 24 4.00 8.60 -10.27
N CYS A 25 3.12 7.69 -9.83
CA CYS A 25 3.25 6.97 -8.57
C CYS A 25 4.57 6.20 -8.44
N ALA A 26 5.12 5.66 -9.53
CA ALA A 26 6.41 4.97 -9.53
C ALA A 26 7.60 5.87 -9.12
N ASP A 27 7.48 7.18 -9.34
CA ASP A 27 8.49 8.16 -8.96
C ASP A 27 8.18 8.72 -7.57
N TRP A 28 6.91 9.05 -7.29
CA TRP A 28 6.49 9.58 -6.00
C TRP A 28 6.69 8.61 -4.82
N VAL A 29 6.52 7.30 -5.04
CA VAL A 29 6.83 6.27 -4.05
C VAL A 29 8.30 6.29 -3.65
N LYS A 30 9.21 6.66 -4.56
CA LYS A 30 10.65 6.75 -4.26
C LYS A 30 10.99 8.06 -3.56
N ASP A 31 10.40 9.17 -4.01
CA ASP A 31 10.80 10.52 -3.58
C ASP A 31 10.11 10.97 -2.29
N ILE A 32 8.81 10.70 -2.15
CA ILE A 32 7.99 11.10 -1.00
C ILE A 32 7.90 9.95 0.01
N GLY A 33 7.78 8.72 -0.50
CA GLY A 33 7.60 7.50 0.29
C GLY A 33 6.19 7.37 0.85
N CYS A 34 5.63 6.16 0.80
CA CYS A 34 4.27 5.88 1.31
C CYS A 34 4.14 6.11 2.82
N HIS A 35 5.24 5.96 3.55
CA HIS A 35 5.29 6.02 5.01
C HIS A 35 5.41 7.46 5.55
N ARG A 36 6.05 8.39 4.84
CA ARG A 36 6.43 9.69 5.43
C ARG A 36 5.32 10.74 5.49
N LYS A 37 4.26 10.59 4.70
CA LYS A 37 3.00 11.36 4.83
C LYS A 37 1.85 10.64 4.10
N PRO A 38 1.13 9.75 4.79
CA PRO A 38 0.30 8.72 4.16
C PRO A 38 -0.96 9.27 3.49
N GLU A 39 -1.45 10.45 3.88
CA GLU A 39 -2.79 10.89 3.47
C GLU A 39 -2.89 11.21 1.97
N LEU A 40 -1.83 11.72 1.35
CA LEU A 40 -1.83 12.10 -0.06
C LEU A 40 -1.39 10.96 -0.97
N LEU A 41 -0.31 10.24 -0.60
CA LEU A 41 0.23 9.20 -1.49
C LEU A 41 -0.55 7.88 -1.39
N TRP A 42 -1.04 7.48 -0.22
CA TRP A 42 -1.87 6.28 -0.10
C TRP A 42 -3.25 6.46 -0.76
N LEU A 43 -3.77 7.69 -0.77
CA LEU A 43 -5.02 8.05 -1.45
C LEU A 43 -4.85 8.16 -2.97
N ALA A 44 -3.74 8.75 -3.43
CA ALA A 44 -3.48 8.93 -4.85
C ALA A 44 -2.88 7.68 -5.52
N CYS A 45 -2.12 6.87 -4.79
CA CYS A 45 -1.32 5.77 -5.32
C CYS A 45 -1.46 4.49 -4.46
N PRO A 46 -2.69 4.00 -4.19
CA PRO A 46 -2.89 2.84 -3.34
C PRO A 46 -2.22 1.57 -3.87
N GLN A 47 -2.14 1.35 -5.18
CA GLN A 47 -1.50 0.15 -5.74
C GLN A 47 0.01 0.23 -5.69
N ALA A 48 0.59 1.36 -6.07
CA ALA A 48 2.04 1.52 -6.00
C ALA A 48 2.53 1.44 -4.55
N CYS A 49 1.73 1.93 -3.60
CA CYS A 49 2.07 1.88 -2.19
C CYS A 49 1.88 0.49 -1.55
N THR A 50 0.84 -0.26 -1.90
CA THR A 50 0.73 -1.66 -1.45
C THR A 50 1.81 -2.54 -2.07
N ALA A 51 2.17 -2.32 -3.34
CA ALA A 51 3.23 -3.06 -4.02
C ALA A 51 4.65 -2.75 -3.50
N SER A 52 4.82 -1.62 -2.78
CA SER A 52 6.09 -1.23 -2.17
C SER A 52 6.10 -1.35 -0.64
N ALA A 53 5.00 -1.85 -0.05
CA ALA A 53 4.88 -2.07 1.38
C ALA A 53 5.94 -3.06 1.85
N ARG A 54 6.75 -2.63 2.81
CA ARG A 54 7.75 -3.47 3.46
C ARG A 54 7.88 -3.13 4.93
N ASP A 55 8.19 -4.14 5.73
CA ASP A 55 8.57 -3.93 7.11
C ASP A 55 9.93 -3.20 7.18
N LEU A 56 10.02 -2.20 8.05
CA LEU A 56 11.16 -1.32 8.23
C LEU A 56 11.89 -1.59 9.54
N HIS A 57 11.27 -2.35 10.45
CA HIS A 57 11.82 -2.68 11.76
C HIS A 57 12.02 -4.20 11.92
N PRO A 58 13.13 -4.67 12.50
CA PRO A 58 13.36 -6.10 12.73
C PRO A 58 12.30 -6.75 13.63
N ASP A 59 11.72 -5.98 14.56
CA ASP A 59 10.74 -6.47 15.53
C ASP A 59 9.29 -6.46 15.01
N CYS A 60 9.07 -6.20 13.71
CA CYS A 60 7.72 -6.10 13.15
C CYS A 60 6.89 -7.37 13.37
N GLU A 61 7.49 -8.54 13.24
CA GLU A 61 6.82 -9.83 13.51
C GLU A 61 6.39 -9.93 14.98
N ASP A 62 7.31 -9.64 15.91
CA ASP A 62 7.05 -9.68 17.35
C ASP A 62 5.94 -8.71 17.76
N TRP A 63 5.96 -7.49 17.22
CA TRP A 63 4.93 -6.49 17.47
C TRP A 63 3.57 -6.90 16.90
N ALA A 64 3.55 -7.46 15.69
CA ALA A 64 2.32 -7.99 15.10
C ALA A 64 1.74 -9.14 15.94
N GLN A 65 2.58 -10.08 16.40
CA GLN A 65 2.17 -11.17 17.31
C GLN A 65 1.62 -10.66 18.64
N LYS A 66 2.15 -9.54 19.16
CA LYS A 66 1.65 -8.85 20.36
C LYS A 66 0.34 -8.07 20.12
N GLY A 67 -0.16 -8.02 18.88
CA GLY A 67 -1.39 -7.34 18.53
C GLY A 67 -1.22 -5.84 18.31
N GLU A 68 0.00 -5.35 18.09
CA GLU A 68 0.27 -3.92 17.85
C GLU A 68 -0.45 -3.40 16.60
N CYS A 69 -0.78 -4.25 15.63
CA CYS A 69 -1.58 -3.83 14.47
C CYS A 69 -2.96 -3.27 14.86
N MET A 70 -3.50 -3.69 16.01
CA MET A 70 -4.79 -3.21 16.54
C MET A 70 -4.58 -2.17 17.65
N SER A 71 -3.57 -2.37 18.50
CA SER A 71 -3.29 -1.50 19.65
C SER A 71 -2.57 -0.21 19.28
N ASN A 72 -1.71 -0.27 18.25
CA ASN A 72 -0.92 0.85 17.74
C ASN A 72 -0.88 0.85 16.19
N PRO A 73 -2.04 0.97 15.53
CA PRO A 73 -2.15 0.84 14.08
C PRO A 73 -1.34 1.91 13.36
N VAL A 74 -1.20 3.13 13.93
CA VAL A 74 -0.46 4.22 13.29
C VAL A 74 1.02 3.87 13.18
N LEU A 75 1.64 3.39 14.27
CA LEU A 75 3.05 2.95 14.24
C LEU A 75 3.21 1.74 13.32
N MET A 76 2.35 0.75 13.46
CA MET A 76 2.51 -0.49 12.72
C MET A 76 2.27 -0.33 11.23
N HIS A 77 1.32 0.52 10.80
CA HIS A 77 1.16 0.79 9.37
C HIS A 77 2.33 1.59 8.79
N LEU A 78 3.01 2.37 9.64
CA LEU A 78 4.18 3.17 9.25
C LEU A 78 5.43 2.31 9.13
N GLU A 79 5.71 1.50 10.15
CA GLU A 79 6.96 0.75 10.30
C GLU A 79 6.84 -0.72 9.85
N CYS A 80 5.65 -1.30 9.96
CA CYS A 80 5.41 -2.74 9.82
C CYS A 80 4.17 -3.08 8.97
N PRO A 81 4.01 -2.48 7.78
CA PRO A 81 2.82 -2.66 6.96
C PRO A 81 2.63 -4.12 6.51
N GLN A 82 3.71 -4.87 6.26
CA GLN A 82 3.58 -6.27 5.83
C GLN A 82 3.17 -7.17 6.99
N ALA A 83 3.73 -6.96 8.17
CA ALA A 83 3.36 -7.70 9.38
C ALA A 83 1.87 -7.50 9.74
N CYS A 84 1.28 -6.35 9.39
CA CYS A 84 -0.15 -6.10 9.54
C CYS A 84 -1.01 -6.45 8.31
N GLY A 85 -0.44 -7.09 7.29
CA GLY A 85 -1.18 -7.57 6.12
C GLY A 85 -1.57 -6.48 5.10
N LEU A 86 -0.86 -5.34 5.08
CA LEU A 86 -1.10 -4.24 4.13
C LEU A 86 -0.35 -4.39 2.79
N GLN A 87 -0.07 -5.63 2.39
CA GLN A 87 0.55 -6.00 1.11
C GLN A 87 -0.43 -6.80 0.26
N VAL A 88 -0.43 -6.59 -1.07
CA VAL A 88 -1.24 -7.36 -2.05
C VAL A 88 -0.34 -8.11 -3.02
#